data_AF-A0A9X8GUS8-F1
#
_entry.id   AF-A0A9X8GUS8-F1
#
_cell.length_a   1.000
_cell.length_b   1.000
_cell.length_c   1.000
_cell.angle_alpha   90.00
_cell.angle_beta   90.00
_cell.angle_gamma   90.00
#
_symmetry.space_group_name_H-M   'P 1'
#
loop_
_entity.id
_entity.type
_entity.pdbx_description
1 polymer ?
#
loop_
_entity_poly.entity_id
_entity_poly.type
_entity_poly.pdbx_seq_one_letter_code
_entity_poly.pdbx_strand_id
1 'polypeptide(L)'
;MSAVDAWPFGAAYAIGDALYSALVAAPGLVGAKLINNPVRVTDLAEGERIVFFEDVSDGPSDKPSERVYRYNVGVVNRTEQPRRGSHGDYRVAKLALKAALPRLKAICQVGNHREGEITFRLENIDVGGGLVLGTFTLAYRDQLGLLGG
;
A
#
# COMPACT_ATOMS: atom_id res chain seq x y z
N MET A 1 -7.75 29.68 17.98
CA MET A 1 -8.09 28.28 18.25
C MET A 1 -7.19 27.45 17.36
N SER A 2 -6.30 26.63 17.91
CA SER A 2 -5.54 25.68 17.10
C SER A 2 -6.54 24.76 16.41
N ALA A 3 -6.39 24.57 15.10
CA ALA A 3 -7.21 23.59 14.40
C ALA A 3 -7.09 22.24 15.11
N VAL A 4 -8.23 21.58 15.34
CA VAL A 4 -8.24 20.20 15.84
C VAL A 4 -7.44 19.38 14.84
N ASP A 5 -6.43 18.67 15.32
CA ASP A 5 -5.67 17.74 14.49
C ASP A 5 -6.66 16.71 13.91
N ALA A 6 -6.94 16.82 12.61
CA ALA A 6 -7.86 15.93 11.91
C ALA A 6 -7.31 14.49 11.84
N TRP A 7 -6.01 14.30 12.08
CA TRP A 7 -5.31 13.04 11.92
C TRP A 7 -4.38 12.79 13.12
N PRO A 8 -4.91 12.34 14.28
CA PRO A 8 -4.13 12.18 15.52
C PRO A 8 -2.96 11.18 15.41
N PHE A 9 -2.93 10.38 14.36
CA PHE A 9 -1.86 9.42 14.05
C PHE A 9 -0.98 9.86 12.86
N GLY A 10 -1.20 11.07 12.32
CA GLY A 10 -0.51 11.64 11.18
C GLY A 10 -1.08 11.23 9.81
N ALA A 11 -0.78 12.04 8.79
CA ALA A 11 -1.25 11.82 7.42
C ALA A 11 -0.75 10.49 6.82
N ALA A 12 0.48 10.07 7.13
CA ALA A 12 1.04 8.81 6.63
C ALA A 12 0.21 7.59 7.07
N TYR A 13 -0.18 7.53 8.35
CA TYR A 13 -1.07 6.50 8.86
C TYR A 13 -2.42 6.52 8.13
N ALA A 14 -3.04 7.70 8.01
CA ALA A 14 -4.34 7.85 7.36
C ALA A 14 -4.31 7.44 5.87
N ILE A 15 -3.20 7.73 5.17
CA ILE A 15 -2.96 7.28 3.80
C ILE A 15 -2.87 5.74 3.74
N GLY A 16 -2.04 5.13 4.59
CA GLY A 16 -1.86 3.68 4.62
C GLY A 16 -3.16 2.94 4.92
N ASP A 17 -3.90 3.41 5.94
CA ASP A 17 -5.20 2.85 6.32
C ASP A 17 -6.23 2.94 5.17
N ALA A 18 -6.30 4.08 4.48
CA ALA A 18 -7.20 4.24 3.35
C ALA A 18 -6.82 3.38 2.14
N LEU A 19 -5.52 3.19 1.88
CA LEU A 19 -5.02 2.30 0.82
C LEU A 19 -5.33 0.83 1.14
N TYR A 20 -5.06 0.40 2.37
CA TYR A 20 -5.36 -0.96 2.81
C TYR A 20 -6.88 -1.23 2.81
N SER A 21 -7.68 -0.29 3.29
CA SER A 21 -9.14 -0.37 3.23
C SER A 21 -9.67 -0.55 1.80
N ALA A 22 -9.00 0.05 0.81
CA ALA A 22 -9.35 -0.15 -0.59
C ALA A 22 -9.03 -1.58 -1.09
N LEU A 23 -7.95 -2.19 -0.60
CA LEU A 23 -7.64 -3.60 -0.88
C LEU A 23 -8.69 -4.53 -0.25
N VAL A 24 -9.10 -4.26 1.00
CA VAL A 24 -10.17 -5.00 1.69
C VAL A 24 -11.49 -4.93 0.94
N ALA A 25 -11.84 -3.76 0.40
CA ALA A 25 -13.08 -3.57 -0.34
C ALA A 25 -13.04 -4.12 -1.79
N ALA A 26 -11.90 -4.62 -2.28
CA ALA A 26 -11.74 -5.03 -3.67
C ALA A 26 -12.42 -6.39 -3.95
N PRO A 27 -13.48 -6.46 -4.79
CA PRO A 27 -14.21 -7.70 -5.00
C PRO A 27 -13.37 -8.84 -5.59
N GLY A 28 -12.37 -8.50 -6.42
CA GLY A 28 -11.47 -9.50 -7.02
C GLY A 28 -10.47 -10.13 -6.03
N LEU A 29 -10.36 -9.59 -4.81
CA LEU A 29 -9.51 -10.12 -3.74
C LEU A 29 -10.30 -10.94 -2.71
N VAL A 30 -11.61 -11.14 -2.91
CA VAL A 30 -12.40 -12.02 -2.06
C VAL A 30 -11.77 -13.41 -2.00
N GLY A 31 -11.65 -13.95 -0.78
CA GLY A 31 -11.02 -15.23 -0.49
C GLY A 31 -9.49 -15.18 -0.39
N ALA A 32 -8.84 -14.06 -0.71
CA ALA A 32 -7.42 -13.88 -0.39
C ALA A 32 -7.26 -13.45 1.08
N LYS A 33 -6.23 -13.97 1.74
CA LYS A 33 -5.79 -13.51 3.05
C LYS A 33 -5.15 -12.14 2.89
N LEU A 34 -5.81 -11.10 3.40
CA LEU A 34 -5.29 -9.73 3.39
C LEU A 34 -4.51 -9.45 4.67
N ILE A 35 -3.28 -8.98 4.55
CA ILE A 35 -2.39 -8.70 5.69
C ILE A 35 -1.95 -7.24 5.64
N ASN A 36 -2.10 -6.52 6.74
CA ASN A 36 -1.65 -5.13 6.87
C ASN A 36 -0.40 -5.08 7.74
N ASN A 37 0.70 -4.53 7.21
CA ASN A 37 1.98 -4.38 7.88
C ASN A 37 2.43 -5.67 8.58
N PRO A 38 2.69 -6.77 7.82
CA PRO A 38 3.20 -8.01 8.41
C PRO A 38 4.49 -7.72 9.20
N VAL A 39 4.54 -8.21 10.44
CA VAL A 39 5.68 -7.98 11.34
C VAL A 39 6.66 -9.15 11.34
N ARG A 40 6.25 -10.30 10.81
CA ARG A 40 7.07 -11.51 10.70
C ARG A 40 6.87 -12.17 9.34
N VAL A 41 7.93 -12.79 8.83
CA VAL A 41 7.88 -13.58 7.59
C VAL A 41 6.84 -14.71 7.68
N THR A 42 6.66 -15.29 8.87
CA THR A 42 5.67 -16.36 9.12
C THR A 42 4.24 -15.93 8.83
N ASP A 43 3.93 -14.63 8.85
CA ASP A 43 2.60 -14.12 8.53
C ASP A 43 2.23 -14.44 7.07
N LEU A 44 3.25 -14.55 6.21
CA LEU A 44 3.14 -14.87 4.79
C LEU A 44 3.16 -16.39 4.51
N ALA A 45 3.37 -17.26 5.50
CA ALA A 45 3.55 -18.69 5.27
C ALA A 45 2.25 -19.43 4.92
N GLU A 46 1.13 -19.00 5.50
CA GLU A 46 -0.14 -19.73 5.42
C GLU A 46 -1.21 -19.02 4.57
N GLY A 47 -1.84 -19.78 3.68
CA GLY A 47 -2.94 -19.34 2.82
C GLY A 47 -2.65 -19.56 1.33
N GLU A 48 -3.65 -19.97 0.54
CA GLU A 48 -3.46 -20.21 -0.90
C GLU A 48 -3.24 -18.91 -1.69
N ARG A 49 -3.92 -17.85 -1.29
CA ARG A 49 -3.83 -16.51 -1.88
C ARG A 49 -3.59 -15.53 -0.76
N ILE A 50 -2.49 -14.79 -0.80
CA ILE A 50 -2.17 -13.75 0.17
C ILE A 50 -1.95 -12.45 -0.59
N VAL A 51 -2.52 -11.36 -0.07
CA VAL A 51 -2.18 -10.01 -0.47
C VAL A 51 -1.77 -9.24 0.78
N PHE A 52 -0.57 -8.67 0.78
CA PHE A 52 -0.10 -7.88 1.90
C PHE A 52 0.22 -6.45 1.48
N PHE A 53 0.02 -5.54 2.42
CA PHE A 53 0.36 -4.12 2.33
C PHE A 53 1.39 -3.82 3.42
N GLU A 54 2.39 -3.00 3.10
CA GLU A 54 3.46 -2.66 4.04
C GLU A 54 3.86 -1.19 3.86
N ASP A 55 3.85 -0.45 4.95
CA ASP A 55 4.45 0.88 5.05
C ASP A 55 5.97 0.75 4.99
N VAL A 56 6.62 1.45 4.05
CA VAL A 56 8.08 1.37 3.90
C VAL A 56 8.76 2.60 4.47
N SER A 57 8.30 3.80 4.10
CA SER A 57 8.91 5.03 4.59
C SER A 57 7.99 6.22 4.38
N ASP A 58 8.10 7.24 5.24
CA ASP A 58 7.53 8.56 5.03
C ASP A 58 8.61 9.62 5.27
N GLY A 59 8.88 10.46 4.27
CA GLY A 59 10.00 11.40 4.34
C GLY A 59 9.81 12.64 3.48
N PRO A 60 10.66 13.67 3.64
CA PRO A 60 10.62 14.86 2.81
C PRO A 60 10.89 14.54 1.33
N SER A 61 10.29 15.33 0.43
CA SER A 61 10.68 15.37 -0.99
C SER A 61 11.63 16.54 -1.27
N ASP A 62 12.13 16.63 -2.50
CA ASP A 62 12.92 17.77 -2.97
C ASP A 62 12.12 19.08 -3.05
N LYS A 63 10.77 19.02 -2.93
CA LYS A 63 9.90 20.19 -2.96
C LYS A 63 9.51 20.62 -1.55
N PRO A 64 9.49 21.94 -1.26
CA PRO A 64 9.06 22.45 0.03
C PRO A 64 7.67 21.95 0.44
N SER A 65 7.56 21.52 1.69
CA SER A 65 6.33 21.04 2.34
C SER A 65 5.68 19.81 1.67
N GLU A 66 6.33 19.19 0.69
CA GLU A 66 5.91 17.92 0.09
C GLU A 66 6.67 16.78 0.76
N ARG A 67 5.94 15.69 0.99
CA ARG A 67 6.44 14.44 1.55
C ARG A 67 6.20 13.32 0.55
N VAL A 68 7.02 12.28 0.63
CA VAL A 68 6.86 11.06 -0.15
C VAL A 68 6.63 9.91 0.82
N TYR A 69 5.43 9.36 0.73
CA TYR A 69 5.08 8.12 1.38
C TYR A 69 5.35 6.96 0.43
N ARG A 70 6.09 5.95 0.89
CA ARG A 70 6.46 4.74 0.16
C ARG A 70 5.83 3.54 0.85
N TYR A 71 5.27 2.64 0.04
CA TYR A 71 4.64 1.43 0.53
C TYR A 71 4.84 0.28 -0.46
N ASN A 72 4.76 -0.95 0.03
CA ASN A 72 4.79 -2.15 -0.78
C ASN A 72 3.40 -2.79 -0.85
N VAL A 73 3.12 -3.43 -1.99
CA VAL A 73 2.02 -4.39 -2.10
C VAL A 73 2.56 -5.68 -2.68
N GLY A 74 2.45 -6.74 -1.90
CA GLY A 74 2.89 -8.07 -2.29
C GLY A 74 1.74 -9.04 -2.43
N VAL A 75 1.87 -9.96 -3.38
CA VAL A 75 0.89 -10.98 -3.68
C VAL A 75 1.58 -12.32 -3.77
N VAL A 76 1.16 -13.26 -2.93
CA VAL A 76 1.56 -14.67 -3.00
C VAL A 76 0.38 -15.48 -3.47
N ASN A 77 0.61 -16.33 -4.47
CA ASN A 77 -0.41 -17.27 -4.95
C ASN A 77 0.21 -18.66 -5.06
N ARG A 78 -0.40 -19.63 -4.37
CA ARG A 78 0.04 -21.03 -4.25
C ARG A 78 -0.89 -22.02 -4.97
N THR A 79 -1.87 -21.51 -5.72
CA THR A 79 -2.80 -22.35 -6.49
C THR A 79 -2.12 -23.01 -7.69
N GLU A 80 -2.83 -23.84 -8.45
CA GLU A 80 -2.30 -24.63 -9.59
C GLU A 80 -1.54 -23.80 -10.66
N GLN A 81 -1.85 -22.49 -10.79
CA GLN A 81 -1.12 -21.59 -11.69
C GLN A 81 -0.52 -20.40 -10.92
N PRO A 82 0.53 -20.62 -10.11
CA PRO A 82 1.03 -19.63 -9.15
C PRO A 82 1.42 -18.30 -9.79
N ARG A 83 2.10 -18.35 -10.95
CA ARG A 83 2.50 -17.15 -11.71
C ARG A 83 1.30 -16.38 -12.24
N ARG A 84 0.34 -17.05 -12.88
CA ARG A 84 -0.85 -16.38 -13.43
C ARG A 84 -1.69 -15.78 -12.31
N GLY A 85 -1.91 -16.54 -11.24
CA GLY A 85 -2.70 -16.12 -10.09
C GLY A 85 -2.10 -14.89 -9.40
N SER A 86 -0.80 -14.92 -9.09
CA SER A 86 -0.12 -13.77 -8.45
C SER A 86 -0.15 -12.51 -9.30
N HIS A 87 0.06 -12.60 -10.62
CA HIS A 87 -0.08 -11.45 -11.51
C HIS A 87 -1.52 -10.94 -11.61
N GLY A 88 -2.52 -11.84 -11.64
CA GLY A 88 -3.94 -11.48 -11.67
C GLY A 88 -4.37 -10.72 -10.42
N ASP A 89 -4.04 -11.27 -9.25
CA ASP A 89 -4.33 -10.67 -7.95
C ASP A 89 -3.59 -9.34 -7.77
N TYR A 90 -2.31 -9.26 -8.19
CA TYR A 90 -1.54 -8.01 -8.18
C TYR A 90 -2.16 -6.94 -9.09
N ARG A 91 -2.69 -7.33 -10.26
CA ARG A 91 -3.39 -6.39 -11.16
C ARG A 91 -4.66 -5.83 -10.52
N VAL A 92 -5.42 -6.66 -9.80
CA VAL A 92 -6.62 -6.22 -9.04
C VAL A 92 -6.22 -5.29 -7.91
N ALA A 93 -5.20 -5.64 -7.12
CA ALA A 93 -4.69 -4.79 -6.03
C ALA A 93 -4.29 -3.40 -6.55
N LYS A 94 -3.56 -3.33 -7.67
CA LYS A 94 -3.21 -2.06 -8.33
C LYS A 94 -4.41 -1.20 -8.71
N LEU A 95 -5.47 -1.82 -9.25
CA LEU A 95 -6.70 -1.10 -9.60
C LEU A 95 -7.38 -0.53 -8.35
N ALA A 96 -7.43 -1.32 -7.27
CA ALA A 96 -8.01 -0.89 -6.01
C ALA A 96 -7.26 0.31 -5.41
N LEU A 97 -5.92 0.25 -5.37
CA LEU A 97 -5.08 1.36 -4.88
C LEU A 97 -5.27 2.62 -5.73
N LYS A 98 -5.31 2.47 -7.06
CA LYS A 98 -5.57 3.61 -7.96
C LYS A 98 -6.96 4.20 -7.74
N ALA A 99 -7.96 3.38 -7.48
CA ALA A 99 -9.33 3.82 -7.18
C ALA A 99 -9.45 4.50 -5.80
N ALA A 100 -8.50 4.29 -4.89
CA ALA A 100 -8.43 4.97 -3.61
C ALA A 100 -7.94 6.42 -3.71
N LEU A 101 -7.13 6.76 -4.74
CA LEU A 101 -6.49 8.07 -4.88
C LEU A 101 -7.45 9.27 -4.79
N PRO A 102 -8.66 9.24 -5.40
CA PRO A 102 -9.62 10.33 -5.23
C PRO A 102 -10.07 10.53 -3.78
N ARG A 103 -10.19 9.45 -2.99
CA ARG A 103 -10.55 9.51 -1.57
C ARG A 103 -9.41 10.05 -0.70
N LEU A 104 -8.16 9.71 -1.04
CA LEU A 104 -6.98 10.24 -0.34
C LEU A 104 -6.87 11.77 -0.43
N LYS A 105 -7.47 12.40 -1.46
CA LYS A 105 -7.54 13.87 -1.56
C LYS A 105 -8.32 14.54 -0.42
N ALA A 106 -9.18 13.78 0.27
CA ALA A 106 -9.88 14.26 1.47
C ALA A 106 -8.99 14.21 2.73
N ILE A 107 -7.86 13.49 2.67
CA ILE A 107 -6.91 13.35 3.78
C ILE A 107 -5.80 14.39 3.64
N CYS A 108 -5.21 14.49 2.45
CA CYS A 108 -4.08 15.35 2.16
C CYS A 108 -4.14 15.87 0.72
N GLN A 109 -3.30 16.86 0.39
CA GLN A 109 -3.12 17.24 -1.00
C GLN A 109 -2.26 16.19 -1.69
N VAL A 110 -2.92 15.19 -2.27
CA VAL A 110 -2.26 14.10 -2.98
C VAL A 110 -1.69 14.61 -4.31
N GLY A 111 -0.40 14.38 -4.48
CA GLY A 111 0.35 14.60 -5.72
C GLY A 111 0.50 13.31 -6.53
N ASN A 112 1.71 13.06 -6.99
CA ASN A 112 2.01 11.94 -7.88
C ASN A 112 1.97 10.59 -7.14
N HIS A 113 1.07 9.69 -7.57
CA HIS A 113 1.10 8.27 -7.26
C HIS A 113 1.84 7.51 -8.36
N ARG A 114 2.86 6.72 -8.00
CA ARG A 114 3.71 6.00 -8.97
C ARG A 114 4.03 4.61 -8.48
N GLU A 115 3.95 3.64 -9.38
CA GLU A 115 4.58 2.32 -9.22
C GLU A 115 6.06 2.46 -9.60
N GLY A 116 6.93 1.96 -8.73
CA GLY A 116 8.36 1.86 -8.94
C GLY A 116 8.74 0.44 -9.36
N GLU A 117 9.66 -0.15 -8.59
CA GLU A 117 10.17 -1.49 -8.86
C GLU A 117 9.10 -2.58 -8.62
N ILE A 118 9.17 -3.62 -9.46
CA ILE A 118 8.44 -4.88 -9.27
C ILE A 118 9.46 -6.00 -9.15
N THR A 119 9.38 -6.76 -8.05
CA THR A 119 10.22 -7.92 -7.78
C THR A 119 9.37 -9.19 -7.71
N PHE A 120 9.93 -10.33 -8.10
CA PHE A 120 9.22 -11.62 -8.15
C PHE A 120 9.77 -12.66 -7.16
N ARG A 121 10.66 -12.23 -6.27
CA ARG A 121 11.30 -13.03 -5.22
C ARG A 121 11.54 -12.15 -4.00
N LEU A 122 11.45 -12.74 -2.81
CA LEU A 122 12.00 -12.17 -1.58
C LEU A 122 13.29 -12.92 -1.28
N GLU A 123 14.36 -12.20 -0.95
CA GLU A 123 15.62 -12.85 -0.62
C GLU A 123 15.48 -13.72 0.63
N ASN A 124 15.98 -14.96 0.55
CA ASN A 124 15.96 -15.94 1.64
C ASN A 124 14.56 -16.34 2.15
N ILE A 125 13.50 -16.07 1.37
CA ILE A 125 12.13 -16.45 1.72
C ILE A 125 11.53 -17.26 0.57
N ASP A 126 11.25 -18.54 0.85
CA ASP A 126 10.40 -19.34 -0.02
C ASP A 126 8.93 -19.10 0.34
N VAL A 127 8.18 -18.55 -0.61
CA VAL A 127 6.75 -18.34 -0.45
C VAL A 127 5.93 -19.53 -0.91
N GLY A 128 6.54 -20.61 -1.42
CA GLY A 128 5.84 -21.83 -1.85
C GLY A 128 4.91 -21.63 -3.05
N GLY A 129 5.13 -20.60 -3.86
CA GLY A 129 4.24 -20.20 -4.95
C GLY A 129 4.79 -19.04 -5.78
N GLY A 130 3.91 -18.40 -6.55
CA GLY A 130 4.22 -17.21 -7.33
C GLY A 130 4.15 -15.98 -6.45
N LEU A 131 5.15 -15.10 -6.60
CA LEU A 131 5.21 -13.81 -5.91
C LEU A 131 5.23 -12.67 -6.93
N VAL A 132 4.46 -11.63 -6.66
CA VAL A 132 4.66 -10.30 -7.23
C VAL A 132 4.70 -9.29 -6.09
N LEU A 133 5.78 -8.54 -5.99
CA LEU A 133 5.97 -7.47 -5.01
C LEU A 133 6.19 -6.16 -5.76
N GLY A 134 5.32 -5.18 -5.52
CA GLY A 134 5.44 -3.86 -6.10
C GLY A 134 5.70 -2.79 -5.05
N THR A 135 6.65 -1.91 -5.33
CA THR A 135 6.93 -0.72 -4.53
C THR A 135 6.22 0.48 -5.13
N PHE A 136 5.54 1.27 -4.31
CA PHE A 136 4.82 2.46 -4.73
C PHE A 136 5.28 3.69 -3.96
N THR A 137 5.12 4.84 -4.60
CA THR A 137 5.35 6.14 -3.96
C THR A 137 4.13 7.03 -4.18
N LEU A 138 3.81 7.82 -3.15
CA LEU A 138 2.77 8.82 -3.14
C LEU A 138 3.35 10.12 -2.62
N ALA A 139 3.48 11.11 -3.49
CA ALA A 139 3.77 12.47 -3.05
C ALA A 139 2.52 13.08 -2.42
N TYR A 140 2.65 13.77 -1.30
CA TYR A 140 1.54 14.48 -0.66
C TYR A 140 2.01 15.72 0.10
N ARG A 141 1.09 16.63 0.38
CA ARG A 141 1.30 17.71 1.36
C ARG A 141 0.30 17.58 2.48
N ASP A 142 0.80 17.69 3.71
CA ASP A 142 -0.04 17.76 4.90
C ASP A 142 -0.77 19.11 4.94
N GLN A 143 -2.08 19.09 5.18
CA GLN A 143 -2.88 20.30 5.29
C GLN A 143 -2.62 21.05 6.61
N LEU A 144 -2.06 20.40 7.64
CA LEU A 144 -1.71 21.05 8.89
C LEU A 144 -0.61 22.12 8.72
N GLY A 145 0.23 22.02 7.68
CA GLY A 145 1.25 23.03 7.35
C GLY A 145 0.70 24.32 6.73
N LEU A 146 -0.59 24.37 6.38
CA LEU A 146 -1.22 25.56 5.77
C LEU A 146 -1.92 26.48 6.78
N LEU A 147 -2.00 26.08 8.06
CA LEU A 147 -2.72 26.82 9.11
C LEU A 147 -1.79 27.54 10.11
N GLY A 148 -0.48 27.59 9.82
CA GLY A 148 0.55 28.17 10.70
C GLY A 148 1.45 29.21 10.03
N GLY A 149 0.94 29.93 9.02
CA GLY A 149 1.61 31.06 8.37
C GLY A 149 0.82 32.35 8.53
#